data_AF-B3PN18-F1
#
_entry.id   AF-B3PN18-F1
#
_cell.length_a   1.000
_cell.length_b   1.000
_cell.length_c   1.000
_cell.angle_alpha   90.00
_cell.angle_beta   90.00
_cell.angle_gamma   90.00
#
_symmetry.space_group_name_H-M   'P 1'
#
loop_
_entity.id
_entity.type
_entity.pdbx_description
1 polymer ?
#
loop_
_entity_poly.entity_id
_entity_poly.type
_entity_poly.pdbx_seq_one_letter_code
_entity_poly.pdbx_strand_id
1 'polypeptide(L)'
;MLRNIKKILLTATVAAPIALAPILLASCEDKPTLEPNLKNATYDAQSKEYKFAGSASAFHSENRKVTNPVDNSDLAYNIYEYERNEDGSYKKDAKGNFIPKKDKNNQEIFNINHIPAKFKNLFSRLFNLSNLKARYSFRIFSFTWDELNKYWPNAANKRRYAIYKNRPDVLFFCIYWIEKENQVTSAFREAVNEVLSKLAEPGVPYSDEEAPWPFHPGLLNDDGYYLKNISDPIPVMFSEL
;
A
#
# COMPACT_ATOMS: atom_id res chain seq x y z
N MET A 1 -66.96 -32.27 -15.29
CA MET A 1 -65.63 -32.26 -15.93
C MET A 1 -65.20 -30.80 -16.08
N LEU A 2 -64.52 -30.24 -15.07
CA LEU A 2 -64.05 -28.85 -15.03
C LEU A 2 -62.52 -28.88 -14.92
N ARG A 3 -61.81 -28.51 -15.99
CA ARG A 3 -60.34 -28.40 -16.00
C ARG A 3 -59.94 -26.96 -15.69
N ASN A 4 -59.33 -26.79 -14.51
CA ASN A 4 -58.72 -25.56 -14.05
C ASN A 4 -57.40 -25.26 -14.76
N ILE A 5 -57.22 -23.97 -15.06
CA ILE A 5 -56.07 -23.30 -15.66
C ILE A 5 -54.89 -23.27 -14.68
N LYS A 6 -53.66 -23.47 -15.17
CA LYS A 6 -52.47 -22.83 -14.58
C LYS A 6 -51.58 -22.30 -15.70
N LYS A 7 -51.64 -20.98 -15.92
CA LYS A 7 -50.67 -20.20 -16.69
C LYS A 7 -49.38 -20.17 -15.88
N ILE A 8 -48.29 -20.66 -16.47
CA ILE A 8 -46.94 -20.60 -15.88
C ILE A 8 -46.43 -19.18 -16.11
N LEU A 9 -46.22 -18.45 -15.01
CA LEU A 9 -45.64 -17.12 -14.99
C LEU A 9 -44.12 -17.27 -15.13
N LEU A 10 -43.54 -16.79 -16.25
CA LEU A 10 -42.09 -16.63 -16.37
C LEU A 10 -41.64 -15.52 -15.41
N THR A 11 -41.01 -15.89 -14.29
CA THR A 11 -40.26 -14.95 -13.47
C THR A 11 -38.92 -14.68 -14.15
N ALA A 12 -38.82 -13.51 -14.79
CA ALA A 12 -37.55 -12.93 -15.18
C ALA A 12 -36.72 -12.67 -13.92
N THR A 13 -35.73 -13.51 -13.67
CA THR A 13 -34.68 -13.25 -12.68
C THR A 13 -33.79 -12.14 -13.22
N VAL A 14 -34.10 -10.91 -12.83
CA VAL A 14 -33.18 -9.78 -12.98
C VAL A 14 -31.98 -10.09 -12.08
N ALA A 15 -30.90 -10.57 -12.68
CA ALA A 15 -29.62 -10.70 -12.01
C ALA A 15 -29.12 -9.30 -11.66
N ALA A 16 -29.40 -8.86 -10.44
CA ALA A 16 -28.87 -7.61 -9.92
C ALA A 16 -27.34 -7.61 -10.09
N PRO A 17 -26.74 -6.56 -10.67
CA PRO A 17 -25.29 -6.41 -10.63
C PRO A 17 -24.90 -6.33 -9.15
N ILE A 18 -23.97 -7.19 -8.74
CA ILE A 18 -23.30 -7.06 -7.45
C ILE A 18 -22.49 -5.77 -7.56
N ALA A 19 -23.12 -4.64 -7.25
CA ALA A 19 -22.41 -3.40 -7.03
C ALA A 19 -21.43 -3.71 -5.88
N LEU A 20 -20.14 -3.58 -6.17
CA LEU A 20 -19.11 -3.46 -5.14
C LEU A 20 -19.48 -2.24 -4.30
N ALA A 21 -20.33 -2.45 -3.30
CA ALA A 21 -20.56 -1.48 -2.26
C ALA A 21 -19.19 -1.25 -1.61
N PRO A 22 -18.72 0.00 -1.48
CA PRO A 22 -17.58 0.26 -0.64
C PRO A 22 -17.98 -0.22 0.76
N ILE A 23 -17.39 -1.31 1.20
CA ILE A 23 -17.57 -1.79 2.56
C ILE A 23 -16.82 -0.77 3.42
N LEU A 24 -17.53 0.29 3.82
CA LEU A 24 -17.11 1.20 4.86
C LEU A 24 -17.10 0.39 6.16
N LEU A 25 -15.99 -0.32 6.40
CA LEU A 25 -15.68 -0.85 7.71
C LEU A 25 -15.41 0.35 8.60
N ALA A 26 -16.46 0.83 9.27
CA ALA A 26 -16.35 1.74 10.41
C ALA A 26 -15.65 1.01 11.57
N SER A 27 -14.32 0.90 11.49
CA SER A 27 -13.44 0.66 12.62
C SER A 27 -13.12 2.04 13.20
N CYS A 28 -13.43 2.27 14.47
CA CYS A 28 -13.21 3.53 15.19
C CYS A 28 -11.71 3.76 15.53
N GLU A 29 -10.87 3.68 14.51
CA GLU A 29 -9.48 4.15 14.47
C GLU A 29 -9.26 4.74 13.07
N ASP A 30 -8.88 6.01 12.96
CA ASP A 30 -8.48 6.66 11.70
C ASP A 30 -7.19 6.01 11.16
N LYS A 31 -7.34 4.84 10.53
CA LYS A 31 -6.28 4.12 9.84
C LYS A 31 -6.13 4.70 8.44
N PRO A 32 -4.91 4.70 7.89
CA PRO A 32 -4.68 5.00 6.48
C PRO A 32 -5.59 4.14 5.59
N THR A 33 -6.25 4.78 4.65
CA THR A 33 -7.16 4.10 3.72
C THR A 33 -6.61 4.18 2.30
N LEU A 34 -6.67 3.05 1.61
CA LEU A 34 -6.53 2.96 0.17
C LEU A 34 -7.93 2.83 -0.44
N GLU A 35 -8.36 3.80 -1.23
CA GLU A 35 -9.63 3.69 -1.96
C GLU A 35 -9.32 3.59 -3.46
N PRO A 36 -9.81 2.58 -4.19
CA PRO A 36 -9.59 2.49 -5.63
C PRO A 36 -10.05 3.78 -6.35
N ASN A 37 -9.15 4.38 -7.13
CA ASN A 37 -9.44 5.56 -7.93
C ASN A 37 -10.18 5.16 -9.22
N LEU A 38 -11.48 4.88 -9.09
CA LEU A 38 -12.31 4.38 -10.18
C LEU A 38 -12.40 5.31 -11.40
N LYS A 39 -12.01 6.60 -11.27
CA LYS A 39 -11.90 7.51 -12.42
C LYS A 39 -10.85 7.06 -13.44
N ASN A 40 -9.86 6.30 -13.00
CA ASN A 40 -8.79 5.76 -13.84
C ASN A 40 -9.02 4.28 -14.22
N ALA A 41 -10.18 3.72 -13.87
CA ALA A 41 -10.53 2.34 -14.16
C ALA A 41 -11.62 2.29 -15.24
N THR A 42 -11.64 1.21 -16.02
CA THR A 42 -12.69 0.92 -17.00
C THR A 42 -13.57 -0.21 -16.47
N TYR A 43 -14.89 -0.06 -16.58
CA TYR A 43 -15.82 -1.13 -16.22
C TYR A 43 -15.88 -2.19 -17.32
N ASP A 44 -15.57 -3.44 -16.97
CA ASP A 44 -15.71 -4.61 -17.81
C ASP A 44 -17.10 -5.24 -17.59
N ALA A 45 -17.94 -5.19 -18.62
CA ALA A 45 -19.30 -5.71 -18.54
C ALA A 45 -19.38 -7.24 -18.47
N GLN A 46 -18.37 -7.96 -18.97
CA GLN A 46 -18.33 -9.42 -18.96
C GLN A 46 -18.01 -9.93 -17.56
N SER A 47 -16.96 -9.40 -16.93
CA SER A 47 -16.61 -9.79 -15.56
C SER A 47 -17.39 -9.03 -14.49
N LYS A 48 -18.08 -7.93 -14.85
CA LYS A 48 -18.78 -7.01 -13.94
C LYS A 48 -17.86 -6.35 -12.92
N GLU A 49 -16.66 -5.98 -13.36
CA GLU A 49 -15.59 -5.45 -12.50
C GLU A 49 -14.98 -4.18 -13.09
N TYR A 50 -14.45 -3.32 -12.23
CA TYR A 50 -13.58 -2.22 -12.68
C TYR A 50 -12.15 -2.72 -12.81
N LYS A 51 -11.53 -2.47 -13.97
CA LYS A 51 -10.15 -2.85 -14.28
C LYS A 51 -9.30 -1.63 -14.55
N PHE A 52 -8.11 -1.59 -13.96
CA PHE A 52 -7.10 -0.58 -14.24
C PHE A 52 -6.27 -1.00 -15.46
N ALA A 53 -5.88 -0.03 -16.27
CA ALA A 53 -5.08 -0.29 -17.46
C ALA A 53 -3.67 -0.81 -17.11
N GLY A 54 -3.15 -1.72 -17.94
CA GLY A 54 -1.82 -2.31 -17.81
C GLY A 54 -1.82 -3.70 -17.19
N SER A 55 -0.62 -4.23 -16.98
CA SER A 55 -0.37 -5.59 -16.53
C SER A 55 -0.19 -5.69 -15.01
N ALA A 56 -0.89 -6.64 -14.38
CA ALA A 56 -0.73 -6.95 -12.97
C ALA A 56 0.72 -7.37 -12.66
N SER A 57 1.31 -8.23 -13.49
CA SER A 57 2.69 -8.69 -13.27
C SER A 57 3.72 -7.56 -13.40
N ALA A 58 3.56 -6.67 -14.39
CA ALA A 58 4.41 -5.50 -14.54
C ALA A 58 4.31 -4.55 -13.34
N PHE A 59 3.08 -4.25 -12.89
CA PHE A 59 2.85 -3.40 -11.73
C PHE A 59 3.51 -4.02 -10.48
N HIS A 60 3.29 -5.30 -10.26
CA HIS A 60 3.83 -6.01 -9.11
C HIS A 60 5.37 -5.96 -9.07
N SER A 61 6.03 -6.08 -10.22
CA SER A 61 7.48 -5.92 -10.35
C SER A 61 7.95 -4.50 -10.00
N GLU A 62 7.22 -3.48 -10.46
CA GLU A 62 7.55 -2.07 -10.19
C GLU A 62 7.35 -1.72 -8.71
N ASN A 63 6.27 -2.18 -8.09
CA ASN A 63 5.97 -1.91 -6.69
C ASN A 63 6.99 -2.53 -5.72
N ARG A 64 7.67 -3.61 -6.09
CA ARG A 64 8.80 -4.13 -5.27
C ARG A 64 9.98 -3.16 -5.20
N LYS A 65 10.15 -2.32 -6.22
CA LYS A 65 11.23 -1.32 -6.31
C LYS A 65 10.81 0.00 -5.69
N VAL A 66 9.55 0.36 -5.84
CA VAL A 66 8.98 1.62 -5.32
C VAL A 66 7.85 1.28 -4.36
N THR A 67 8.14 1.42 -3.07
CA THR A 67 7.20 1.03 -1.99
C THR A 67 6.70 2.24 -1.19
N ASN A 68 7.49 3.31 -1.07
CA ASN A 68 7.04 4.56 -0.44
C ASN A 68 6.06 5.29 -1.38
N PRO A 69 4.79 5.50 -0.98
CA PRO A 69 3.81 6.15 -1.84
C PRO A 69 3.95 7.66 -1.93
N VAL A 70 4.64 8.30 -0.97
CA VAL A 70 4.79 9.76 -0.90
C VAL A 70 5.81 10.22 -1.94
N ASP A 71 5.46 11.26 -2.69
CA ASP A 71 6.34 11.86 -3.70
C ASP A 71 7.52 12.59 -3.04
N ASN A 72 8.71 12.55 -3.63
CA ASN A 72 9.90 13.18 -3.04
C ASN A 72 9.83 14.72 -3.01
N SER A 73 8.90 15.33 -3.77
CA SER A 73 8.61 16.76 -3.71
C SER A 73 7.61 17.14 -2.62
N ASP A 74 7.03 16.17 -1.91
CA ASP A 74 6.15 16.41 -0.78
C ASP A 74 6.94 16.79 0.48
N LEU A 75 6.44 17.75 1.24
CA LEU A 75 7.09 18.17 2.49
C LEU A 75 7.09 17.06 3.55
N ALA A 76 6.12 16.14 3.52
CA ALA A 76 6.01 15.01 4.43
C ALA A 76 6.96 13.85 4.08
N TYR A 77 7.60 13.87 2.91
CA TYR A 77 8.47 12.78 2.41
C TYR A 77 9.61 12.45 3.37
N ASN A 78 10.28 13.49 3.87
CA ASN A 78 11.43 13.35 4.75
C ASN A 78 11.02 12.90 6.15
N ILE A 79 11.83 12.02 6.75
CA ILE A 79 11.64 11.57 8.14
C ILE A 79 11.92 12.72 9.12
N TYR A 80 12.97 13.49 8.86
CA TYR A 80 13.39 14.61 9.70
C TYR A 80 13.07 15.97 9.06
N GLU A 81 13.05 17.00 9.88
CA GLU A 81 13.27 18.36 9.39
C GLU A 81 14.76 18.56 9.11
N TYR A 82 15.11 18.99 7.91
CA TYR A 82 16.50 19.26 7.53
C TYR A 82 16.84 20.75 7.54
N GLU A 83 18.10 21.06 7.82
CA GLU A 83 18.64 22.40 7.69
C GLU A 83 18.62 22.88 6.24
N ARG A 84 18.45 24.19 6.04
CA ARG A 84 18.45 24.83 4.72
C ARG A 84 19.48 25.95 4.64
N ASN A 85 20.05 26.14 3.45
CA ASN A 85 20.84 27.30 3.09
C ASN A 85 19.93 28.54 2.91
N GLU A 86 20.53 29.72 2.78
CA GLU A 86 19.81 30.99 2.55
C GLU A 86 18.98 30.98 1.25
N ASP A 87 19.42 30.23 0.24
CA ASP A 87 18.71 30.02 -1.02
C ASP A 87 17.54 29.01 -0.94
N GLY A 88 17.32 28.41 0.24
CA GLY A 88 16.28 27.42 0.49
C GLY A 88 16.65 25.97 0.17
N SER A 89 17.83 25.71 -0.40
CA SER A 89 18.33 24.35 -0.66
C SER A 89 18.70 23.62 0.64
N TYR A 90 18.66 22.28 0.65
CA TYR A 90 19.04 21.50 1.84
C TYR A 90 20.55 21.54 2.08
N LYS A 91 20.94 21.77 3.33
CA LYS A 91 22.35 21.61 3.73
C LYS A 91 22.74 20.14 3.72
N LYS A 92 23.99 19.88 3.33
CA LYS A 92 24.57 18.54 3.29
C LYS A 92 25.85 18.46 4.10
N ASP A 93 26.09 17.32 4.72
CA ASP A 93 27.36 17.00 5.37
C ASP A 93 28.47 16.72 4.34
N ALA A 94 29.69 16.47 4.81
CA ALA A 94 30.84 16.16 3.95
C ALA A 94 30.68 14.86 3.14
N LYS A 95 29.72 14.00 3.50
CA LYS A 95 29.38 12.76 2.82
C LYS A 95 28.19 12.92 1.86
N GLY A 96 27.61 14.11 1.78
CA GLY A 96 26.47 14.42 0.93
C GLY A 96 25.10 14.12 1.53
N ASN A 97 25.02 13.72 2.79
CA ASN A 97 23.75 13.46 3.49
C ASN A 97 23.11 14.77 3.96
N PHE A 98 21.78 14.85 3.97
CA PHE A 98 21.09 16.00 4.54
C PHE A 98 21.34 16.12 6.04
N ILE A 99 21.52 17.35 6.53
CA ILE A 99 21.78 17.62 7.95
C ILE A 99 20.43 17.83 8.67
N PRO A 100 20.03 16.97 9.62
CA PRO A 100 18.81 17.17 10.40
C PRO A 100 18.91 18.40 11.30
N LYS A 101 17.82 19.15 11.42
CA LYS A 101 17.67 20.16 12.46
C LYS A 101 17.68 19.50 13.83
N LYS A 102 18.22 20.20 14.82
CA LYS A 102 18.24 19.76 16.20
C LYS A 102 17.47 20.69 17.11
N ASP A 103 16.85 20.12 18.14
CA ASP A 103 16.18 20.87 19.20
C ASP A 103 17.20 21.46 20.21
N LYS A 104 16.69 22.13 21.24
CA LYS A 104 17.51 22.72 22.32
C LYS A 104 18.31 21.69 23.12
N ASN A 105 17.97 20.41 23.05
CA ASN A 105 18.64 19.31 23.71
C ASN A 105 19.57 18.54 22.75
N ASN A 106 19.84 19.09 21.56
CA ASN A 106 20.67 18.48 20.52
C ASN A 106 20.09 17.15 19.96
N GLN A 107 18.77 16.97 20.05
CA GLN A 107 18.04 15.84 19.46
C GLN A 107 17.48 16.20 18.08
N GLU A 108 17.50 15.26 17.14
CA GLU A 108 16.98 15.45 15.79
C GLU A 108 15.47 15.66 15.79
N ILE A 109 14.98 16.60 14.98
CA ILE A 109 13.57 16.95 14.93
C ILE A 109 12.88 16.11 13.84
N PHE A 110 11.91 15.28 14.24
CA PHE A 110 11.07 14.53 13.30
C PHE A 110 10.09 15.45 12.57
N ASN A 111 9.92 15.22 11.28
CA ASN A 111 8.97 15.93 10.45
C ASN A 111 7.54 15.40 10.65
N ILE A 112 6.90 15.82 11.73
CA ILE A 112 5.57 15.34 12.16
C ILE A 112 4.44 16.35 11.94
N ASN A 113 4.72 17.45 11.23
CA ASN A 113 3.78 18.57 11.03
C ASN A 113 3.14 18.60 9.63
N HIS A 114 3.71 17.88 8.67
CA HIS A 114 3.20 17.83 7.29
C HIS A 114 2.49 16.50 7.02
N ILE A 115 1.19 16.57 6.74
CA ILE A 115 0.40 15.41 6.28
C ILE A 115 0.71 15.21 4.78
N PRO A 116 1.04 13.98 4.32
CA PRO A 116 1.31 13.73 2.91
C PRO A 116 0.14 14.14 2.01
N ALA A 117 0.45 14.84 0.92
CA ALA A 117 -0.56 15.35 -0.03
C ALA A 117 -0.24 15.06 -1.50
N LYS A 118 1.03 14.76 -1.82
CA LYS A 118 1.50 14.37 -3.15
C LYS A 118 2.03 12.95 -3.11
N PHE A 119 1.59 12.16 -4.08
CA PHE A 119 1.89 10.74 -4.16
C PHE A 119 2.47 10.38 -5.52
N LYS A 120 3.40 9.43 -5.52
CA LYS A 120 4.03 8.92 -6.74
C LYS A 120 2.97 8.38 -7.70
N ASN A 121 3.16 8.62 -8.99
CA ASN A 121 2.22 8.21 -10.06
C ASN A 121 1.93 6.71 -10.10
N LEU A 122 2.85 5.88 -9.59
CA LEU A 122 2.62 4.44 -9.45
C LEU A 122 1.37 4.15 -8.59
N PHE A 123 1.16 4.91 -7.52
CA PHE A 123 0.08 4.68 -6.56
C PHE A 123 -1.12 5.59 -6.80
N SER A 124 -0.90 6.88 -7.11
CA SER A 124 -2.00 7.84 -7.29
C SER A 124 -2.89 7.53 -8.50
N ARG A 125 -2.39 6.77 -9.48
CA ARG A 125 -3.23 6.26 -10.56
C ARG A 125 -4.25 5.22 -10.09
N LEU A 126 -3.89 4.41 -9.07
CA LEU A 126 -4.71 3.31 -8.58
C LEU A 126 -5.57 3.69 -7.39
N PHE A 127 -5.08 4.59 -6.54
CA PHE A 127 -5.69 4.85 -5.23
C PHE A 127 -5.86 6.34 -4.94
N ASN A 128 -6.97 6.66 -4.29
CA ASN A 128 -7.11 7.84 -3.46
C ASN A 128 -6.64 7.45 -2.04
N LEU A 129 -5.55 8.05 -1.57
CA LEU A 129 -5.05 7.83 -0.22
C LEU A 129 -5.69 8.85 0.73
N SER A 130 -6.22 8.39 1.85
CA SER A 130 -6.86 9.25 2.86
C SER A 130 -6.51 8.79 4.28
N ASN A 131 -6.93 9.58 5.28
CA ASN A 131 -6.70 9.31 6.70
C ASN A 131 -5.20 9.15 7.07
N LEU A 132 -4.31 9.80 6.32
CA LEU A 132 -2.89 9.82 6.61
C LEU A 132 -2.58 10.77 7.76
N LYS A 133 -1.57 10.44 8.56
CA LYS A 133 -1.11 11.29 9.68
C LYS A 133 0.37 11.61 9.50
N ALA A 134 0.73 12.87 9.76
CA ALA A 134 2.08 13.40 9.56
C ALA A 134 3.17 12.67 10.37
N ARG A 135 2.80 12.10 11.53
CA ARG A 135 3.71 11.33 12.38
C ARG A 135 4.20 10.01 11.77
N TYR A 136 3.51 9.51 10.74
CA TYR A 136 3.76 8.21 10.16
C TYR A 136 4.50 8.31 8.83
N SER A 137 5.35 7.32 8.58
CA SER A 137 5.82 6.95 7.25
C SER A 137 4.94 5.83 6.70
N PHE A 138 4.91 5.67 5.38
CA PHE A 138 4.03 4.71 4.70
C PHE A 138 4.79 3.82 3.72
N ARG A 139 4.27 2.61 3.52
CA ARG A 139 4.62 1.71 2.42
C ARG A 139 3.37 1.08 1.84
N ILE A 140 3.32 0.94 0.52
CA ILE A 140 2.31 0.14 -0.15
C ILE A 140 3.00 -1.07 -0.76
N PHE A 141 2.48 -2.25 -0.45
CA PHE A 141 2.90 -3.51 -1.05
C PHE A 141 1.72 -4.16 -1.76
N SER A 142 2.04 -4.80 -2.87
CA SER A 142 1.15 -5.62 -3.67
C SER A 142 1.55 -7.08 -3.55
N PHE A 143 0.56 -7.96 -3.53
CA PHE A 143 0.74 -9.40 -3.42
C PHE A 143 -0.08 -10.09 -4.51
N THR A 144 0.51 -11.12 -5.12
CA THR A 144 -0.24 -12.09 -5.89
C THR A 144 -1.11 -12.96 -4.97
N TRP A 145 -2.00 -13.78 -5.53
CA TRP A 145 -2.77 -14.73 -4.73
C TRP A 145 -1.87 -15.69 -3.93
N ASP A 146 -0.84 -16.25 -4.56
CA ASP A 146 0.05 -17.21 -3.91
C ASP A 146 0.81 -16.59 -2.75
N GLU A 147 1.23 -15.33 -2.90
CA GLU A 147 1.88 -14.57 -1.84
C GLU A 147 0.91 -14.19 -0.73
N LEU A 148 -0.29 -13.74 -1.06
CA LEU A 148 -1.32 -13.46 -0.05
C LEU A 148 -1.60 -14.72 0.77
N ASN A 149 -1.73 -15.87 0.13
CA ASN A 149 -1.99 -17.14 0.81
C ASN A 149 -0.79 -17.60 1.65
N LYS A 150 0.43 -17.37 1.18
CA LYS A 150 1.66 -17.71 1.89
C LYS A 150 1.88 -16.84 3.13
N TYR A 151 1.68 -15.53 3.01
CA TYR A 151 2.03 -14.56 4.06
C TYR A 151 0.83 -14.17 4.95
N TRP A 152 -0.40 -14.26 4.45
CA TRP A 152 -1.64 -13.99 5.19
C TRP A 152 -2.70 -15.09 4.95
N PRO A 153 -2.45 -16.35 5.35
CA PRO A 153 -3.40 -17.45 5.14
C PRO A 153 -4.77 -17.17 5.75
N ASN A 154 -4.81 -16.50 6.91
CA ASN A 154 -6.06 -16.09 7.57
C ASN A 154 -6.86 -15.07 6.75
N ALA A 155 -6.18 -14.15 6.05
CA ALA A 155 -6.85 -13.24 5.14
C ALA A 155 -7.32 -14.00 3.90
N ALA A 156 -6.44 -14.76 3.24
CA ALA A 156 -6.76 -15.50 2.01
C ALA A 156 -7.98 -16.43 2.15
N ASN A 157 -8.16 -17.06 3.32
CA ASN A 157 -9.32 -17.93 3.60
C ASN A 157 -10.66 -17.19 3.74
N LYS A 158 -10.68 -15.85 3.88
CA LYS A 158 -11.92 -15.09 3.92
C LYS A 158 -12.58 -15.12 2.54
N ARG A 159 -13.90 -15.39 2.51
CA ARG A 159 -14.71 -15.47 1.27
C ARG A 159 -14.50 -14.27 0.33
N ARG A 160 -14.33 -13.06 0.88
CA ARG A 160 -14.12 -11.83 0.11
C ARG A 160 -12.83 -11.81 -0.72
N TYR A 161 -11.84 -12.63 -0.38
CA TYR A 161 -10.58 -12.76 -1.14
C TYR A 161 -10.50 -14.06 -1.93
N ALA A 162 -11.05 -15.16 -1.39
CA ALA A 162 -11.02 -16.48 -2.02
C ALA A 162 -11.63 -16.52 -3.43
N ILE A 163 -12.55 -15.60 -3.77
CA ILE A 163 -13.12 -15.47 -5.12
C ILE A 163 -12.09 -15.09 -6.20
N TYR A 164 -10.94 -14.56 -5.80
CA TYR A 164 -9.86 -14.16 -6.69
C TYR A 164 -8.72 -15.20 -6.76
N LYS A 165 -8.95 -16.40 -6.21
CA LYS A 165 -7.98 -17.49 -6.25
C LYS A 165 -7.56 -17.79 -7.69
N ASN A 166 -6.25 -17.90 -7.90
CA ASN A 166 -5.62 -18.18 -9.19
C ASN A 166 -5.93 -17.15 -10.30
N ARG A 167 -6.35 -15.94 -9.97
CA ARG A 167 -6.52 -14.86 -10.95
C ARG A 167 -5.21 -14.09 -11.15
N PRO A 168 -4.52 -14.26 -12.28
CA PRO A 168 -3.27 -13.56 -12.56
C PRO A 168 -3.45 -12.05 -12.78
N ASP A 169 -4.66 -11.61 -13.13
CA ASP A 169 -5.01 -10.20 -13.35
C ASP A 169 -5.34 -9.45 -12.05
N VAL A 170 -5.18 -10.08 -10.88
CA VAL A 170 -5.53 -9.50 -9.58
C VAL A 170 -4.31 -9.39 -8.69
N LEU A 171 -4.11 -8.19 -8.12
CA LEU A 171 -3.18 -7.97 -7.02
C LEU A 171 -3.92 -7.54 -5.76
N PHE A 172 -3.39 -7.93 -4.61
CA PHE A 172 -3.88 -7.53 -3.30
C PHE A 172 -2.96 -6.48 -2.71
N PHE A 173 -3.50 -5.30 -2.44
CA PHE A 173 -2.74 -4.15 -1.96
C PHE A 173 -2.95 -3.93 -0.47
N CYS A 174 -1.86 -3.66 0.25
CA CYS A 174 -1.91 -3.26 1.65
C CYS A 174 -1.08 -1.98 1.84
N ILE A 175 -1.59 -1.05 2.64
CA ILE A 175 -0.79 0.06 3.18
C ILE A 175 -0.31 -0.30 4.57
N TYR A 176 0.98 -0.07 4.81
CA TYR A 176 1.67 -0.22 6.07
C TYR A 176 2.07 1.16 6.58
N TRP A 177 2.08 1.36 7.88
CA TRP A 177 2.53 2.60 8.49
C TRP A 177 3.29 2.38 9.79
N ILE A 178 4.32 3.18 10.04
CA ILE A 178 5.05 3.20 11.32
C ILE A 178 5.36 4.65 11.68
N GLU A 179 5.54 4.93 12.97
CA GLU A 179 6.00 6.25 13.39
C GLU A 179 7.39 6.54 12.83
N LYS A 180 7.62 7.77 12.39
CA LYS A 180 8.91 8.23 11.87
C LYS A 180 10.07 7.94 12.84
N GLU A 181 9.80 8.06 14.14
CA GLU A 181 10.73 7.70 15.21
C GLU A 181 11.09 6.20 15.23
N ASN A 182 10.11 5.32 15.02
CA ASN A 182 10.36 3.87 15.01
C ASN A 182 11.20 3.44 13.80
N GLN A 183 11.06 4.13 12.66
CA GLN A 183 11.79 3.83 11.42
C GLN A 183 13.31 4.00 11.55
N VAL A 184 13.78 4.88 12.44
CA VAL A 184 15.21 5.21 12.57
C VAL A 184 15.90 4.47 13.71
N THR A 185 15.16 3.62 14.43
CA THR A 185 15.72 2.77 15.49
C THR A 185 16.71 1.76 14.93
N SER A 186 17.72 1.40 15.73
CA SER A 186 18.70 0.39 15.35
C SER A 186 18.04 -0.95 14.99
N ALA A 187 17.03 -1.37 15.78
CA ALA A 187 16.29 -2.61 15.53
C ALA A 187 15.58 -2.60 14.16
N PHE A 188 14.95 -1.49 13.78
CA PHE A 188 14.31 -1.37 12.47
C PHE A 188 15.33 -1.40 11.34
N ARG A 189 16.45 -0.66 11.48
CA ARG A 189 17.54 -0.66 10.49
C ARG A 189 18.19 -2.04 10.34
N GLU A 190 18.38 -2.77 11.42
CA GLU A 190 18.86 -4.16 11.39
C GLU A 190 17.90 -5.07 10.60
N ALA A 191 16.59 -4.95 10.84
CA ALA A 191 15.59 -5.73 10.11
C ALA A 191 15.54 -5.36 8.60
N VAL A 192 15.71 -4.09 8.25
CA VAL A 192 15.86 -3.63 6.86
C VAL A 192 17.12 -4.23 6.22
N ASN A 193 18.25 -4.22 6.92
CA ASN A 193 19.50 -4.79 6.41
C ASN A 193 19.39 -6.31 6.18
N GLU A 194 18.66 -7.02 7.04
CA GLU A 194 18.38 -8.44 6.84
C GLU A 194 17.58 -8.66 5.54
N VAL A 195 16.53 -7.86 5.30
CA VAL A 195 15.77 -7.88 4.04
C VAL A 195 16.66 -7.64 2.83
N LEU A 196 17.50 -6.61 2.88
CA LEU A 196 18.42 -6.27 1.79
C LEU A 196 19.41 -7.40 1.47
N SER A 197 19.93 -8.08 2.50
CA SER A 197 20.84 -9.21 2.33
C SER A 197 20.19 -10.36 1.56
N LYS A 198 18.89 -10.58 1.76
CA LYS A 198 18.11 -11.66 1.13
C LYS A 198 17.61 -11.31 -0.28
N LEU A 199 17.47 -10.02 -0.61
CA LEU A 199 17.09 -9.55 -1.95
C LEU A 199 18.23 -9.62 -2.97
N ALA A 200 19.41 -10.11 -2.59
CA ALA A 200 20.62 -10.12 -3.42
C ALA A 200 21.07 -8.72 -3.88
N GLU A 201 20.67 -7.66 -3.15
CA GLU A 201 21.20 -6.29 -3.29
C GLU A 201 22.02 -5.85 -2.06
N PRO A 202 23.00 -6.65 -1.57
CA PRO A 202 23.79 -6.25 -0.42
C PRO A 202 24.63 -5.01 -0.74
N GLY A 203 24.43 -3.94 0.04
CA GLY A 203 25.25 -2.73 -0.03
C GLY A 203 24.78 -1.65 -1.01
N VAL A 204 23.60 -1.78 -1.64
CA VAL A 204 22.97 -0.65 -2.32
C VAL A 204 22.47 0.33 -1.25
N PRO A 205 22.97 1.58 -1.21
CA PRO A 205 22.53 2.54 -0.21
C PRO A 205 21.09 2.95 -0.52
N TYR A 206 20.17 2.55 0.35
CA TYR A 206 18.84 3.13 0.40
C TYR A 206 18.84 4.31 1.37
N SER A 207 18.11 5.37 1.04
CA SER A 207 17.70 6.32 2.06
C SER A 207 16.70 5.64 3.00
N ASP A 208 16.65 6.08 4.25
CA ASP A 208 15.64 5.58 5.19
C ASP A 208 14.23 5.78 4.58
N GLU A 209 13.99 6.87 3.84
CA GLU A 209 12.74 7.16 3.13
C GLU A 209 12.34 6.13 2.06
N GLU A 210 13.29 5.47 1.38
CA GLU A 210 13.02 4.51 0.29
C GLU A 210 13.35 3.06 0.64
N ALA A 211 13.97 2.82 1.80
CA ALA A 211 14.40 1.49 2.20
C ALA A 211 13.24 0.48 2.14
N PRO A 212 13.49 -0.76 1.63
CA PRO A 212 12.51 -1.82 1.64
C PRO A 212 12.28 -2.24 3.09
N TRP A 213 11.08 -1.97 3.58
CA TRP A 213 10.73 -2.27 4.96
C TRP A 213 10.74 -3.78 5.24
N PRO A 214 10.90 -4.20 6.51
CA PRO A 214 10.91 -5.60 6.94
C PRO A 214 9.69 -6.43 6.50
N PHE A 215 8.60 -5.79 6.08
CA PHE A 215 7.38 -6.40 5.53
C PHE A 215 7.47 -6.82 4.08
N HIS A 216 8.61 -6.60 3.43
CA HIS A 216 8.76 -6.97 2.05
C HIS A 216 8.44 -8.48 1.88
N PRO A 217 7.49 -8.84 0.99
CA PRO A 217 6.99 -10.21 0.88
C PRO A 217 8.13 -11.23 0.76
N GLY A 218 8.11 -12.25 1.63
CA GLY A 218 8.96 -13.44 1.50
C GLY A 218 10.24 -13.50 2.29
N LEU A 219 10.52 -12.52 3.16
CA LEU A 219 11.87 -12.34 3.69
C LEU A 219 12.01 -12.48 5.19
N LEU A 220 11.00 -12.14 5.99
CA LEU A 220 11.06 -12.35 7.44
C LEU A 220 10.15 -13.50 7.87
N ASN A 221 10.73 -14.44 8.63
CA ASN A 221 10.06 -15.66 9.11
C ASN A 221 9.49 -15.51 10.54
N ASP A 222 9.82 -14.46 11.28
CA ASP A 222 9.48 -14.36 12.71
C ASP A 222 8.36 -13.36 13.04
N ASP A 223 7.53 -13.85 13.95
CA ASP A 223 6.21 -13.38 14.35
C ASP A 223 6.12 -11.91 14.80
N GLY A 224 5.32 -11.15 14.05
CA GLY A 224 4.35 -10.22 14.64
C GLY A 224 4.84 -8.90 15.24
N TYR A 225 6.15 -8.68 15.45
CA TYR A 225 6.60 -7.43 16.07
C TYR A 225 6.37 -6.22 15.18
N TYR A 226 6.60 -6.40 13.87
CA TYR A 226 6.46 -5.34 12.90
C TYR A 226 5.05 -5.32 12.26
N LEU A 227 4.29 -6.42 12.26
CA LEU A 227 2.98 -6.54 11.55
C LEU A 227 1.82 -5.73 12.17
N LYS A 228 2.13 -4.86 13.13
CA LYS A 228 1.19 -3.86 13.63
C LYS A 228 1.10 -2.77 12.57
N ASN A 229 -0.07 -2.16 12.40
CA ASN A 229 -0.29 -1.05 11.45
C ASN A 229 -0.24 -1.42 9.96
N ILE A 230 -1.15 -2.32 9.57
CA ILE A 230 -1.42 -2.69 8.18
C ILE A 230 -2.93 -2.54 7.89
N SER A 231 -3.29 -2.13 6.67
CA SER A 231 -4.67 -2.16 6.21
C SER A 231 -5.12 -3.58 5.89
N ASP A 232 -6.44 -3.79 5.83
CA ASP A 232 -6.96 -4.97 5.14
C ASP A 232 -6.47 -4.96 3.66
N PRO A 233 -6.16 -6.13 3.08
CA PRO A 233 -5.82 -6.21 1.67
C PRO A 233 -6.98 -5.74 0.79
N ILE A 234 -6.66 -5.05 -0.30
CA ILE A 234 -7.63 -4.57 -1.28
C ILE A 234 -7.33 -5.22 -2.63
N PRO A 235 -8.27 -6.01 -3.19
CA PRO A 235 -8.10 -6.58 -4.51
C PRO A 235 -8.25 -5.49 -5.57
N VAL A 236 -7.31 -5.45 -6.50
CA VAL A 236 -7.33 -4.55 -7.67
C VAL A 236 -7.14 -5.41 -8.92
N MET A 237 -8.04 -5.22 -9.87
CA MET A 237 -8.06 -5.94 -11.14
C MET A 237 -7.37 -5.10 -12.22
N PHE A 238 -6.59 -5.77 -13.06
CA PHE A 238 -5.88 -5.18 -14.19
C PHE A 238 -6.45 -5.68 -15.52
N SER A 239 -6.26 -4.90 -16.59
CA SER A 239 -6.77 -5.25 -17.91
C SER A 239 -5.90 -6.26 -18.66
N GLU A 240 -4.60 -6.31 -18.33
CA GLU A 240 -3.61 -7.18 -18.97
C GLU A 240 -3.01 -8.14 -17.94
N LEU A 241 -2.53 -9.28 -18.44
CA LEU A 241 -1.80 -10.29 -17.67
C LEU A 241 -0.36 -9.85 -17.39
#